data_AF-A0A1W1ED66-F1
#
_entry.id   AF-A0A1W1ED66-F1
#
_cell.length_a   1.000
_cell.length_b   1.000
_cell.length_c   1.000
_cell.angle_alpha   90.00
_cell.angle_beta   90.00
_cell.angle_gamma   90.00
#
_symmetry.space_group_name_H-M   'P 1'
#
loop_
_entity.id
_entity.type
_entity.pdbx_description
1 polymer ?
#
loop_
_entity_poly.entity_id
_entity_poly.type
_entity_poly.pdbx_seq_one_letter_code
_entity_poly.pdbx_strand_id
1 'polypeptide(L)' 'MSFWDILYIIAIFLFSFMTFIIVRNYFRQKFDDKGRRKDMLDEYEDKD' A
#
# COMPACT_ATOMS: atom_id res chain seq x y z
N MET A 1 -8.48 -1.06 32.23
CA MET A 1 -7.70 -1.70 31.16
C MET A 1 -6.35 -2.09 31.73
N SER A 2 -5.95 -3.35 31.53
CA SER A 2 -4.63 -3.85 31.89
C SER A 2 -3.55 -3.19 31.01
N PHE A 3 -2.30 -3.16 31.48
CA PHE A 3 -1.15 -2.73 30.68
C PHE A 3 -1.09 -3.49 29.34
N TRP A 4 -1.44 -4.77 29.36
CA TRP A 4 -1.51 -5.62 28.18
C TRP A 4 -2.59 -5.20 27.18
N ASP A 5 -3.73 -4.69 27.65
CA ASP A 5 -4.81 -4.22 26.77
C ASP A 5 -4.34 -3.00 25.98
N ILE A 6 -3.66 -2.06 26.66
CA ILE A 6 -3.14 -0.84 26.03
C ILE A 6 -2.06 -1.20 25.00
N LEU A 7 -1.14 -2.12 25.36
CA LEU A 7 -0.10 -2.60 24.45
C LEU A 7 -0.70 -3.31 23.24
N TYR A 8 -1.75 -4.11 23.42
CA TYR A 8 -2.44 -4.81 22.35
C TYR A 8 -3.15 -3.84 21.39
N ILE A 9 -3.80 -2.81 21.92
CA ILE A 9 -4.44 -1.76 21.11
C ILE A 9 -3.38 -1.04 20.26
N ILE A 10 -2.26 -0.64 20.86
CA ILE A 10 -1.16 0.02 20.13
C ILE A 10 -0.60 -0.91 19.05
N ALA A 11 -0.42 -2.20 19.35
CA ALA A 11 0.08 -3.18 18.38
C ALA A 11 -0.85 -3.32 17.17
N ILE A 12 -2.18 -3.32 17.36
CA ILE A 12 -3.15 -3.37 16.27
C ILE A 12 -3.05 -2.13 15.38
N PHE A 13 -2.94 -0.94 15.97
CA PHE A 13 -2.78 0.29 15.19
C PHE A 13 -1.49 0.27 14.36
N LEU A 14 -0.37 -0.14 14.97
CA LEU A 14 0.91 -0.26 14.27
C LEU A 14 0.86 -1.30 13.16
N PHE A 15 0.22 -2.46 13.39
CA PHE A 15 0.05 -3.51 12.39
C PHE A 15 -0.77 -3.03 11.19
N SER A 16 -1.91 -2.37 11.45
CA SER A 16 -2.76 -1.80 10.40
C SER A 16 -2.00 -0.73 9.60
N PHE A 17 -1.28 0.17 10.29
CA PHE A 17 -0.49 1.22 9.66
C PHE A 17 0.64 0.66 8.78
N MET A 18 1.39 -0.33 9.26
CA MET A 18 2.43 -1.01 8.47
C MET A 18 1.83 -1.68 7.23
N THR A 19 0.72 -2.40 7.40
CA THR A 19 0.03 -3.08 6.29
C THR A 19 -0.40 -2.07 5.22
N PHE A 20 -0.99 -0.94 5.63
CA PHE A 20 -1.39 0.13 4.71
C PHE A 20 -0.19 0.72 3.96
N ILE A 21 0.93 0.99 4.64
CA ILE A 21 2.15 1.50 4.01
C ILE A 21 2.69 0.52 2.97
N ILE A 22 2.77 -0.77 3.31
CA ILE A 22 3.28 -1.81 2.39
C ILE A 22 2.43 -1.87 1.13
N VAL A 23 1.11 -1.95 1.29
CA VAL A 23 0.18 -1.97 0.16
C VAL A 23 0.30 -0.70 -0.67
N ARG A 24 0.30 0.48 -0.04
CA ARG A 24 0.45 1.76 -0.74
C ARG A 24 1.77 1.86 -1.50
N ASN A 25 2.86 1.39 -0.91
CA ASN A 25 4.18 1.43 -1.55
C ASN A 25 4.24 0.47 -2.75
N TYR A 26 3.69 -0.74 -2.60
CA TYR A 26 3.56 -1.70 -3.69
C TYR A 26 2.73 -1.11 -4.85
N PHE A 27 1.61 -0.45 -4.54
CA PHE A 27 0.80 0.24 -5.54
C PHE A 27 1.57 1.37 -6.24
N ARG A 28 2.27 2.25 -5.52
CA ARG A 28 3.08 3.33 -6.14
C ARG A 28 4.25 2.82 -7.00
N GLN A 29 4.82 1.68 -6.61
CA GLN A 29 5.91 1.08 -7.37
C GLN A 29 5.40 0.50 -8.69
N LYS A 30 4.22 -0.13 -8.67
CA LYS A 30 3.68 -0.86 -9.81
C LYS A 30 2.78 -0.03 -10.71
N PHE A 31 2.11 0.97 -10.16
CA PHE A 31 1.14 1.81 -10.85
C PHE A 31 1.64 3.25 -10.92
N ASP A 32 1.32 3.89 -12.04
CA ASP A 32 1.58 5.29 -12.30
C ASP A 32 0.41 6.18 -11.86
N ASP A 33 0.56 7.50 -11.87
CA ASP A 33 -0.44 8.45 -11.38
C ASP A 33 -1.79 8.39 -12.13
N LYS A 34 -1.78 7.82 -13.34
CA LYS A 34 -2.97 7.53 -14.15
C LYS A 34 -3.60 6.15 -13.88
N GLY A 35 -3.13 5.43 -12.85
CA GLY A 35 -3.57 4.07 -12.52
C GLY A 35 -3.12 3.00 -13.51
N ARG A 36 -2.19 3.33 -14.42
CA ARG A 36 -1.62 2.39 -15.41
C ARG A 36 -0.49 1.59 -14.78
N ARG A 37 -0.35 0.33 -15.16
CA ARG A 37 0.77 -0.52 -14.75
C ARG A 37 2.04 -0.08 -15.49
N LYS A 38 3.08 0.29 -14.75
CA LYS A 38 4.35 0.81 -15.30
C LYS A 38 5.07 -0.21 -16.20
N ASP A 39 4.81 -1.49 -15.98
CA ASP A 39 5.39 -2.60 -16.74
C ASP A 39 4.67 -2.90 -18.06
N MET A 40 3.50 -2.30 -18.31
CA MET A 40 2.74 -2.48 -19.56
C MET A 40 2.52 -1.15 -20.30
N LEU A 41 3.33 -0.13 -20.01
CA LEU A 41 3.20 1.20 -20.63
C LEU A 41 3.30 1.13 -22.16
N ASP A 42 4.20 0.30 -22.70
CA ASP A 42 4.38 0.11 -24.13
C ASP A 42 3.08 -0.37 -24.84
N GLU A 43 2.25 -1.19 -24.19
CA GLU A 43 0.99 -1.68 -24.75
C GLU A 43 -0.13 -0.61 -24.76
N TYR A 44 0.03 0.44 -23.96
CA TYR A 44 -0.90 1.58 -23.93
C TYR A 44 -0.51 2.69 -24.91
N GLU A 45 0.79 2.84 -25.24
CA GLU A 45 1.26 3.86 -26.18
C GLU A 45 1.02 3.45 -27.65
N ASP A 46 1.08 2.15 -27.97
CA ASP A 46 0.79 1.64 -29.33
C ASP A 46 -0.70 1.67 -29.74
N LYS A 47 -1.60 2.13 -28.86
CA LYS A 47 -3.06 2.19 -29.10
C LYS A 47 -3.62 3.60 -29.28
N ASP A 48 -2.79 4.64 -29.17
CA ASP A 48 -3.13 6.04 -29.47
C ASP A 48 -2.54 6.47 -30.82
#